data_AF-A0A0E0Y0N4-F1
#
_entry.id   AF-A0A0E0Y0N4-F1
#
_cell.length_a   1.000
_cell.length_b   1.000
_cell.length_c   1.000
_cell.angle_alpha   90.00
_cell.angle_beta   90.00
_cell.angle_gamma   90.00
#
_symmetry.space_group_name_H-M   'P 1'
#
loop_
_entity.id
_entity.type
_entity.pdbx_description
1 polymer ?
#
loop_
_entity_poly.entity_id
_entity_poly.type
_entity_poly.pdbx_seq_one_letter_code
_entity_poly.pdbx_strand_id
1 'polypeptide(L)'
;MELQDWRKEPRKKYSNEFKLRMVELASQPGACVAQIARENGVNDNVIFKWLRLWQNEGRVSRCLPITTSSDTGVELLPVEITPDEPKEPMSTLPLLLSTPSQSTASASSCKVEFHYDKTTLKNPSPELLTVLLRELSGRGQ
;
A
#
# COMPACT_ATOMS: atom_id res chain seq x y z
N MET A 1 43.94 -20.36 29.27
CA MET A 1 43.54 -19.17 28.51
C MET A 1 42.21 -19.51 27.87
N GLU A 2 41.10 -19.24 28.57
CA GLU A 2 39.76 -19.49 28.05
C GLU A 2 39.40 -18.40 27.04
N LEU A 3 39.27 -18.79 25.77
CA LEU A 3 38.69 -17.94 24.73
C LEU A 3 37.19 -17.89 24.97
N GLN A 4 36.75 -16.88 25.74
CA GLN A 4 35.34 -16.52 25.87
C GLN A 4 34.74 -16.36 24.45
N ASP A 5 33.82 -17.25 24.11
CA ASP A 5 33.13 -17.33 22.83
C ASP A 5 32.09 -16.19 22.76
N TRP A 6 32.58 -14.96 22.63
CA TRP A 6 31.81 -13.69 22.62
C TRP A 6 30.75 -13.60 21.50
N ARG A 7 30.64 -14.63 20.66
CA ARG A 7 29.84 -14.64 19.43
C ARG A 7 28.42 -15.17 19.61
N LYS A 8 27.95 -15.44 20.83
CA LYS A 8 26.67 -16.14 21.03
C LYS A 8 25.61 -15.36 21.80
N GLU A 9 25.67 -14.02 21.81
CA GLU A 9 24.50 -13.26 22.27
C GLU A 9 23.32 -13.47 21.31
N PRO A 10 22.19 -14.00 21.79
CA PRO A 10 21.01 -14.18 20.95
C PRO A 10 20.57 -12.84 20.36
N ARG A 11 20.37 -12.78 19.04
CA ARG A 11 19.88 -11.56 18.38
C ARG A 11 18.55 -11.13 19.00
N LYS A 12 18.48 -9.88 19.47
CA LYS A 12 17.25 -9.29 20.02
C LYS A 12 16.13 -9.36 18.99
N LYS A 13 15.03 -10.04 19.34
CA LYS A 13 13.81 -10.12 18.55
C LYS A 13 12.83 -9.07 19.07
N TYR A 14 12.18 -8.38 18.14
CA TYR A 14 11.17 -7.38 18.44
C TYR A 14 9.80 -7.87 17.96
N SER A 15 8.74 -7.62 18.74
CA SER A 15 7.36 -7.92 18.35
C SER A 15 6.91 -7.03 17.19
N ASN A 16 5.89 -7.46 16.44
CA ASN A 16 5.41 -6.72 15.27
C ASN A 16 4.80 -5.36 15.67
N GLU A 17 3.99 -5.34 16.73
CA GLU A 17 3.43 -4.13 17.34
C GLU A 17 4.52 -3.08 17.65
N PHE A 18 5.65 -3.51 18.21
CA PHE A 18 6.74 -2.63 18.59
C PHE A 18 7.39 -2.03 17.34
N LYS A 19 7.63 -2.86 16.32
CA LYS A 19 8.17 -2.41 15.04
C LYS A 19 7.25 -1.41 14.34
N LEU A 20 5.94 -1.66 14.35
CA LEU A 20 4.95 -0.75 13.78
C LEU A 20 5.00 0.61 14.47
N ARG A 21 5.01 0.63 15.82
CA ARG A 21 5.16 1.88 16.59
C ARG A 21 6.44 2.63 16.24
N MET A 22 7.56 1.92 16.08
CA MET A 22 8.83 2.56 15.71
C MET A 22 8.79 3.16 14.31
N VAL A 23 8.16 2.47 13.36
CA VAL A 23 7.98 2.96 12.00
C VAL A 23 7.03 4.15 11.94
N GLU A 24 5.93 4.12 12.70
CA GLU A 24 4.97 5.23 12.79
C GLU A 24 5.63 6.50 13.30
N LEU A 25 6.39 6.42 14.40
CA LEU A 25 7.15 7.55 14.94
C LEU A 25 8.19 8.07 13.93
N ALA A 26 8.90 7.15 13.28
CA ALA A 26 9.96 7.51 12.35
C ALA A 26 9.44 7.98 10.97
N SER A 27 8.16 7.77 10.67
CA SER A 27 7.51 8.25 9.43
C SER A 27 7.00 9.68 9.55
N GLN A 28 7.00 10.26 10.75
CA GLN A 28 6.58 11.64 10.96
C GLN A 28 7.55 12.63 10.28
N PRO A 29 7.05 13.68 9.62
CA PRO A 29 7.90 14.71 9.02
C PRO A 29 8.74 15.38 10.12
N GLY A 30 10.05 15.42 9.94
CA GLY A 30 10.99 15.98 10.92
C GLY A 30 11.40 15.03 12.05
N ALA A 31 10.98 13.76 12.03
CA ALA A 31 11.40 12.77 13.00
C ALA A 31 12.93 12.52 12.96
N CYS A 32 13.56 12.53 14.13
CA CYS A 32 14.97 12.12 14.27
C CYS A 32 15.06 10.63 14.65
N VAL A 33 15.38 9.78 13.66
CA VAL A 33 15.49 8.32 13.88
C VAL A 33 16.50 7.98 14.97
N ALA A 34 17.63 8.69 15.06
CA ALA A 34 18.64 8.47 16.08
C ALA A 34 18.14 8.81 17.50
N GLN A 35 17.28 9.81 17.64
CA GLN A 35 16.65 10.13 18.92
C GLN A 35 15.64 9.05 19.31
N ILE A 36 14.75 8.68 18.39
CA ILE A 36 13.76 7.59 18.60
C ILE A 36 14.46 6.29 19.01
N ALA A 37 15.56 5.95 18.32
CA ALA A 37 16.38 4.78 18.62
C ALA A 37 16.93 4.79 20.06
N ARG A 38 17.49 5.92 20.51
CA ARG A 38 18.03 6.07 21.86
C ARG A 38 16.94 5.99 22.93
N GLU A 39 15.81 6.67 22.72
CA GLU A 39 14.68 6.68 23.65
C GLU A 39 14.05 5.29 23.83
N ASN A 40 14.06 4.47 22.77
CA ASN A 40 13.45 3.13 22.77
C ASN A 40 14.47 2.00 22.98
N GLY A 41 15.77 2.29 23.15
CA GLY A 41 16.82 1.30 23.30
C GLY A 41 16.95 0.34 22.10
N VAL A 42 16.75 0.88 20.89
CA VAL A 42 16.84 0.17 19.61
C VAL A 42 18.01 0.74 18.81
N ASN A 43 18.62 -0.07 17.94
CA ASN A 43 19.60 0.42 16.98
C ASN A 43 18.87 1.15 15.82
N ASP A 44 19.31 2.35 15.47
CA ASP A 44 18.76 3.16 14.38
C ASP A 44 18.74 2.42 13.02
N ASN A 45 19.76 1.63 12.73
CA ASN A 45 19.82 0.78 11.52
C ASN A 45 18.66 -0.22 11.44
N VAL A 46 18.16 -0.68 12.58
CA VAL A 46 17.03 -1.61 12.63
C VAL A 46 15.74 -0.88 12.29
N ILE A 47 15.57 0.36 12.77
CA ILE A 47 14.42 1.21 12.43
C ILE A 47 14.42 1.54 10.93
N PHE A 48 15.58 1.90 10.35
CA PHE A 48 15.70 2.11 8.90
C PHE A 48 15.33 0.88 8.07
N LYS A 49 15.71 -0.33 8.54
CA LYS A 49 15.30 -1.58 7.87
C LYS A 49 13.78 -1.75 7.90
N TRP A 50 13.13 -1.49 9.03
CA TRP A 50 11.68 -1.59 9.13
C TRP A 50 10.96 -0.52 8.31
N LEU A 51 11.45 0.73 8.31
CA LEU A 51 10.95 1.81 7.46
C LEU A 51 10.98 1.43 5.98
N ARG A 52 12.11 0.86 5.51
CA ARG A 52 12.24 0.42 4.12
C ARG A 52 11.26 -0.71 3.79
N LEU A 53 11.10 -1.69 4.68
CA LEU A 53 10.13 -2.77 4.48
C LEU A 53 8.70 -2.25 4.47
N TRP A 54 8.39 -1.30 5.34
CA TRP A 54 7.08 -0.64 5.38
C TRP A 54 6.80 0.08 4.06
N GLN A 55 7.70 0.98 3.64
CA GLN A 55 7.54 1.76 2.40
C GLN A 55 7.44 0.90 1.14
N ASN A 56 8.14 -0.25 1.10
CA ASN A 56 8.19 -1.09 -0.09
C ASN A 56 7.13 -2.20 -0.11
N GLU A 57 6.81 -2.80 1.04
CA GLU A 57 6.07 -4.06 1.15
C GLU A 57 4.83 -3.97 2.06
N GLY A 58 4.65 -2.86 2.77
CA GLY A 58 3.53 -2.67 3.70
C GLY A 58 3.54 -3.49 4.97
N ARG A 59 4.73 -3.97 5.33
CA ARG A 59 4.95 -4.77 6.52
C ARG A 59 6.28 -4.41 7.15
N VAL A 60 6.36 -4.55 8.46
CA VAL A 60 7.60 -4.28 9.21
C VAL A 60 8.41 -5.56 9.50
N SER A 61 7.91 -6.71 9.07
CA SER A 61 8.57 -8.01 9.19
C SER A 61 8.28 -8.89 7.98
N ARG A 62 9.30 -9.58 7.47
CA ARG A 62 9.14 -10.70 6.54
C ARG A 62 8.95 -11.99 7.33
N CYS A 63 7.80 -12.15 7.98
CA CYS A 63 7.37 -13.49 8.38
C CYS A 63 6.64 -14.07 7.17
N LEU A 64 7.26 -15.06 6.52
CA LEU A 64 6.53 -15.96 5.64
C LEU A 64 5.62 -16.80 6.54
N PRO A 65 4.31 -16.93 6.26
CA PRO A 65 3.62 -18.13 6.69
C PRO A 65 4.31 -19.29 5.97
N ILE A 66 5.15 -20.05 6.66
CA ILE A 66 5.50 -21.39 6.21
C ILE A 66 4.26 -22.23 6.53
N THR A 67 3.28 -22.20 5.64
CA THR A 67 2.27 -23.24 5.59
C THR A 67 2.88 -24.40 4.80
N THR A 68 3.73 -25.20 5.46
CA THR A 68 3.92 -26.58 5.01
C THR A 68 2.74 -27.38 5.53
N SER A 69 1.61 -27.28 4.83
CA SER A 69 0.64 -28.36 4.79
C SER A 69 0.36 -28.64 3.32
N SER A 70 0.90 -29.77 2.91
CA SER A 70 0.64 -30.47 1.67
C SER A 70 -0.84 -30.46 1.28
N ASP A 71 -1.04 -30.50 -0.04
CA ASP A 71 -2.07 -31.26 -0.73
C ASP A 71 -3.30 -30.51 -1.28
N THR A 72 -3.47 -30.71 -2.58
CA THR A 72 -4.67 -30.56 -3.40
C THR A 72 -5.13 -29.16 -3.82
N GLY A 73 -4.95 -28.90 -5.12
CA GLY A 73 -5.94 -28.17 -5.92
C GLY A 73 -5.61 -26.71 -6.24
N VAL A 74 -4.65 -26.48 -7.14
CA VAL A 74 -4.69 -25.27 -7.97
C VAL A 74 -5.93 -25.40 -8.86
N GLU A 75 -7.03 -24.77 -8.48
CA GLU A 75 -8.24 -24.70 -9.31
C GLU A 75 -7.97 -23.70 -10.44
N LEU A 76 -7.57 -24.21 -11.60
CA LEU A 76 -7.44 -23.43 -12.82
C LEU A 76 -8.84 -23.22 -13.41
N LEU A 77 -9.26 -21.96 -13.49
CA LEU A 77 -10.50 -21.57 -14.16
C LEU A 77 -10.38 -21.87 -15.67
N PRO A 78 -11.36 -22.56 -16.28
CA PRO A 78 -11.39 -22.75 -17.72
C PRO A 78 -11.52 -21.40 -18.44
N VAL A 79 -10.55 -21.07 -19.27
CA VAL A 79 -10.64 -19.95 -20.22
C VAL A 79 -11.29 -20.49 -21.49
N GLU A 80 -12.51 -20.05 -21.77
CA GLU A 80 -13.17 -20.33 -23.06
C GLU A 80 -12.48 -19.52 -24.17
N ILE A 81 -12.03 -20.22 -25.21
CA ILE A 81 -11.43 -19.63 -26.41
C ILE A 81 -12.58 -19.43 -27.41
N THR A 82 -13.06 -18.21 -27.55
CA THR A 82 -13.91 -17.80 -28.67
C THR A 82 -13.04 -17.30 -29.83
N PRO A 83 -13.17 -17.87 -31.05
CA PRO A 83 -12.58 -17.29 -32.25
C PRO A 83 -13.59 -16.33 -32.90
N ASP A 84 -13.21 -15.06 -33.13
CA ASP A 84 -13.68 -14.29 -34.29
C ASP A 84 -12.86 -13.00 -34.51
N GLU A 85 -12.40 -12.80 -35.73
CA GLU A 85 -11.92 -11.54 -36.36
C GLU A 85 -12.97 -11.21 -37.45
N PRO A 86 -13.15 -10.00 -38.06
CA PRO A 86 -12.56 -8.65 -37.87
C PRO A 86 -13.59 -7.48 -37.88
N LYS A 87 -13.05 -6.23 -37.86
CA LYS A 87 -13.50 -4.97 -38.55
C LYS A 87 -14.03 -3.79 -37.72
N GLU A 88 -13.14 -2.81 -37.53
CA GLU A 88 -13.37 -1.35 -37.63
C GLU A 88 -13.94 -0.96 -39.04
N PRO A 89 -14.59 0.22 -39.28
CA PRO A 89 -14.14 1.55 -38.84
C PRO A 89 -15.18 2.68 -38.59
N MET A 90 -14.71 3.74 -37.91
CA MET A 90 -14.98 5.19 -38.08
C MET A 90 -16.41 5.78 -38.16
N SER A 91 -16.70 6.77 -37.29
CA SER A 91 -17.39 8.03 -37.68
C SER A 91 -17.26 9.17 -36.64
N THR A 92 -16.27 10.04 -36.81
CA THR A 92 -16.37 11.46 -37.25
C THR A 92 -17.55 12.38 -36.76
N LEU A 93 -17.19 13.36 -35.87
CA LEU A 93 -17.60 14.80 -35.80
C LEU A 93 -18.88 15.24 -34.99
N PRO A 94 -19.10 16.56 -34.67
CA PRO A 94 -18.81 17.21 -33.36
C PRO A 94 -19.97 18.14 -32.85
N LEU A 95 -19.68 19.14 -31.98
CA LEU A 95 -20.48 20.36 -31.63
C LEU A 95 -21.59 20.19 -30.55
N LEU A 96 -21.88 21.05 -29.55
CA LEU A 96 -21.47 22.40 -29.09
C LEU A 96 -21.82 22.58 -27.58
N LEU A 97 -21.08 23.48 -26.93
CA LEU A 97 -21.44 24.42 -25.83
C LEU A 97 -22.51 24.03 -24.80
N SER A 98 -22.11 24.04 -23.52
CA SER A 98 -22.73 24.87 -22.47
C SER A 98 -21.90 24.84 -21.16
N THR A 99 -21.59 26.03 -20.63
CA THR A 99 -21.26 26.30 -19.21
C THR A 99 -22.33 27.30 -18.71
N PRO A 100 -22.78 27.22 -17.44
CA PRO A 100 -21.97 27.73 -16.33
C PRO A 100 -22.02 26.91 -15.04
N SER A 101 -20.87 26.89 -14.35
CA SER A 101 -20.65 26.78 -12.90
C SER A 101 -21.74 26.15 -12.02
N GLN A 102 -21.61 24.86 -11.80
CA GLN A 102 -21.43 24.35 -10.43
C GLN A 102 -20.04 23.74 -10.40
N SER A 103 -19.33 23.81 -9.27
CA SER A 103 -18.14 22.97 -9.05
C SER A 103 -18.57 21.50 -8.96
N THR A 104 -19.08 20.95 -10.04
CA THR A 104 -19.04 19.53 -10.31
C THR A 104 -17.59 19.26 -10.65
N ALA A 105 -16.88 18.63 -9.72
CA ALA A 105 -15.60 18.02 -10.03
C ALA A 105 -15.88 16.88 -11.04
N SER A 106 -16.13 17.23 -12.31
CA SER A 106 -16.07 16.31 -13.44
C SER A 106 -14.61 15.98 -13.67
N ALA A 107 -14.04 15.23 -12.74
CA ALA A 107 -12.79 14.55 -12.98
C ALA A 107 -13.11 13.44 -13.98
N SER A 108 -12.67 13.58 -15.24
CA SER A 108 -12.73 12.50 -16.23
C SER A 108 -11.98 11.24 -15.75
N SER A 109 -11.12 11.42 -14.74
CA SER A 109 -10.53 10.34 -13.99
C SER A 109 -10.20 10.80 -12.57
N CYS A 110 -10.62 10.04 -11.56
CA CYS A 110 -10.14 10.18 -10.19
C CYS A 110 -9.06 9.12 -9.92
N LYS A 111 -7.95 9.52 -9.30
CA LYS A 111 -6.88 8.61 -8.90
C LYS A 111 -6.78 8.64 -7.40
N VAL A 112 -6.85 7.47 -6.79
CA VAL A 112 -6.66 7.29 -5.35
C VAL A 112 -5.39 6.49 -5.15
N GLU A 113 -4.41 7.12 -4.51
CA GLU A 113 -3.11 6.52 -4.21
C GLU A 113 -3.07 6.17 -2.72
N PHE A 114 -3.20 4.88 -2.43
CA PHE A 114 -2.88 4.31 -1.15
C PHE A 114 -1.41 3.87 -1.14
N HIS A 115 -0.83 3.67 0.03
CA HIS A 115 0.58 3.27 0.16
C HIS A 115 0.94 1.98 -0.61
N TYR A 116 -0.02 1.09 -0.86
CA TYR A 116 0.19 -0.20 -1.53
C TYR A 116 -0.73 -0.47 -2.71
N ASP A 117 -1.64 0.46 -3.02
CA ASP A 117 -2.61 0.29 -4.10
C ASP A 117 -2.87 1.62 -4.77
N LYS A 118 -2.94 1.61 -6.10
CA LYS A 118 -3.31 2.76 -6.89
C LYS A 118 -4.55 2.39 -7.69
N THR A 119 -5.68 2.94 -7.28
CA THR A 119 -6.94 2.76 -7.97
C THR A 119 -7.23 3.98 -8.84
N THR A 120 -7.62 3.73 -10.08
CA THR A 120 -7.99 4.81 -11.02
C THR A 120 -9.43 4.59 -11.45
N LEU A 121 -10.28 5.52 -11.08
CA LEU A 121 -11.68 5.54 -11.46
C LEU A 121 -11.82 6.43 -12.70
N LYS A 122 -12.49 5.93 -13.74
CA LYS A 122 -12.77 6.66 -14.98
C LYS A 122 -14.19 7.20 -14.92
N ASN A 123 -14.35 8.49 -15.20
CA ASN A 123 -15.62 9.21 -15.15
C ASN A 123 -16.48 8.86 -13.91
N PRO A 124 -15.98 9.01 -12.68
CA PRO A 124 -16.80 8.86 -11.47
C PRO A 124 -18.00 9.80 -11.48
N SER A 125 -19.13 9.32 -10.98
CA SER A 125 -20.25 10.19 -10.63
C SER A 125 -19.86 11.08 -9.42
N PRO A 126 -20.42 12.29 -9.31
CA PRO A 126 -20.12 13.20 -8.20
C PRO A 126 -20.55 12.64 -6.83
N GLU A 127 -21.57 11.79 -6.79
CA GLU A 127 -22.01 11.09 -5.58
C GLU A 127 -20.94 10.12 -5.09
N LEU A 128 -20.34 9.34 -6.01
CA LEU A 128 -19.29 8.39 -5.70
C LEU A 128 -18.02 9.09 -5.18
N LEU A 129 -17.65 10.25 -5.75
CA LEU A 129 -16.54 11.06 -5.24
C LEU A 129 -16.80 11.55 -3.81
N THR A 130 -18.04 11.97 -3.53
CA THR A 130 -18.43 12.47 -2.21
C THR A 130 -18.38 11.37 -1.16
N VAL A 131 -18.85 10.17 -1.50
CA VAL A 131 -18.74 8.99 -0.63
C VAL A 131 -17.27 8.63 -0.39
N LEU A 132 -16.46 8.57 -1.45
CA LEU A 132 -15.03 8.27 -1.34
C LEU A 132 -14.30 9.27 -0.42
N LEU A 133 -14.52 10.58 -0.60
CA LEU A 133 -13.90 11.60 0.24
C LEU A 133 -14.34 11.51 1.71
N ARG A 134 -15.60 11.17 1.96
CA ARG A 134 -16.13 10.98 3.32
C ARG A 134 -15.46 9.81 4.02
N GLU A 135 -15.40 8.66 3.35
CA GLU A 135 -14.80 7.43 3.88
C GLU A 135 -13.29 7.63 4.13
N LEU A 136 -12.57 8.22 3.17
CA LEU A 136 -11.14 8.48 3.31
C LEU A 136 -10.81 9.51 4.40
N SER A 137 -11.72 10.45 4.68
CA SER A 137 -11.52 11.45 5.72
C SER A 137 -11.80 10.94 7.15
N GLY A 138 -12.16 9.67 7.33
CA GLY A 138 -12.31 9.05 8.65
C GLY A 138 -13.40 9.69 9.53
N ARG A 139 -14.41 10.32 8.93
CA ARG A 139 -15.56 10.93 9.65
C ARG A 139 -16.77 9.99 9.71
N GLY A 140 -16.51 8.70 9.90
CA GLY A 140 -17.53 7.67 10.15
C GLY A 140 -17.22 7.00 11.49
N GLN A 141 -18.00 7.41 12.50
CA GLN A 141 -18.20 6.89 13.87
C GLN A 141 -17.17 5.93 14.48
#